data_AF-R7TRA5-F1
#
_entry.id   AF-R7TRA5-F1
#
_cell.length_a   1.000
_cell.length_b   1.000
_cell.length_c   1.000
_cell.angle_alpha   90.00
_cell.angle_beta   90.00
_cell.angle_gamma   90.00
#
_symmetry.space_group_name_H-M   'P 1'
#
loop_
_entity.id
_entity.type
_entity.pdbx_description
1 polymer ?
#
loop_
_entity_poly.entity_id
_entity_poly.type
_entity_poly.pdbx_seq_one_letter_code
_entity_poly.pdbx_strand_id
1 'polypeptide(L)'
;MFAHLLAVFIVSPSFLMYAFVCYVWSNIQRIIVKTLTRLCSLSGLNEPVKVYRVIYKRKFVGLDIASPHNFLCLFWGSRSIFTMLNSNVTPYCFHGYHVYFVETESELDLGDKQGLYQTQWKQAKKLLVVSMKDYFKFVQGLPQPDVRVVFLTSTGRCGESQLTALLQNIRSVKSISEPDIFTTLARPSDQRELRPQTIGLLHAASFKLLSHFVAQKSPCRTLVIRGRPVCLDSVPLMFQYAPWVKHLFMYGQGSRTVRSLRAVFQNAPSLQNQVIEVTVNGDRVTDIDSLVCMTWARIAARFTELRRKKIPIYSIRHEDMVADPALCLQSIINTYELKIDASEKQSLFHGLEAARSHKQNGMMMSAESRLLCEAICQRMAVPSLFGNEPLPGAIFSTREPINTATADETKTPIRSTREVCQPDYKTRETFDFEEEHDELRRKTRRTTRTKFQTYCEVINPSLTKHPMYCNHDVLERNRIATTRRKQHALKDCTLNAEAIRSSRCPDFTLPNFFATNPPDLMTATCYLLIKDFI
;
A
#
# COMPACT_ATOMS: atom_id res chain seq x y z
N MET A 1 31.99 12.26 -9.48
CA MET A 1 30.60 12.78 -9.44
C MET A 1 30.16 13.32 -10.81
N PHE A 2 30.91 14.21 -11.45
CA PHE A 2 30.59 14.72 -12.81
C PHE A 2 30.60 13.64 -13.91
N ALA A 3 31.51 12.66 -13.82
CA ALA A 3 31.54 11.50 -14.73
C ALA A 3 30.35 10.53 -14.55
N HIS A 4 29.81 10.40 -13.34
CA HIS A 4 28.58 9.63 -13.11
C HIS A 4 27.33 10.38 -13.57
N LEU A 5 27.33 11.71 -13.48
CA LEU A 5 26.29 12.55 -14.08
C LEU A 5 26.30 12.43 -15.61
N LEU A 6 27.47 12.45 -16.26
CA LEU A 6 27.57 12.23 -17.71
C LEU A 6 27.13 10.83 -18.14
N ALA A 7 27.41 9.79 -17.34
CA ALA A 7 26.93 8.43 -17.62
C ALA A 7 25.39 8.30 -17.55
N VAL A 8 24.73 9.10 -16.70
CA VAL A 8 23.26 9.20 -16.68
C VAL A 8 22.71 9.95 -17.90
N PHE A 9 23.47 10.87 -18.49
CA PHE A 9 23.11 11.55 -19.75
C PHE A 9 23.38 10.72 -21.02
N ILE A 10 24.23 9.69 -20.93
CA ILE A 10 24.41 8.66 -21.99
C ILE A 10 23.30 7.59 -21.91
N VAL A 11 22.32 7.73 -21.01
CA VAL A 11 21.08 6.97 -21.10
C VAL A 11 20.33 7.49 -22.31
N SER A 12 20.44 6.75 -23.42
CA SER A 12 19.69 6.84 -24.69
C SER A 12 18.84 8.11 -24.84
N PRO A 13 19.09 8.98 -25.85
CA PRO A 13 18.26 10.16 -26.15
C PRO A 13 16.75 9.86 -26.16
N SER A 14 16.36 8.63 -26.48
CA SER A 14 14.99 8.12 -26.40
C SER A 14 14.38 8.19 -24.98
N PHE A 15 15.16 7.96 -23.92
CA PHE A 15 14.70 8.04 -22.53
C PHE A 15 14.46 9.49 -22.10
N LEU A 16 15.37 10.42 -22.42
CA LEU A 16 15.19 11.84 -22.12
C LEU A 16 14.01 12.44 -22.88
N MET A 17 13.89 12.12 -24.18
CA MET A 17 12.74 12.51 -24.99
C MET A 17 11.44 11.91 -24.41
N TYR A 18 11.46 10.65 -23.99
CA TYR A 18 10.33 10.01 -23.33
C TYR A 18 9.95 10.70 -22.02
N ALA A 19 10.92 10.98 -21.15
CA ALA A 19 10.69 11.67 -19.88
C ALA A 19 10.11 13.08 -20.11
N PHE A 20 10.63 13.80 -21.12
CA PHE A 20 10.12 15.10 -21.52
C PHE A 20 8.70 15.04 -22.06
N VAL A 21 8.39 14.11 -22.98
CA VAL A 21 7.03 13.90 -23.50
C VAL A 21 6.07 13.57 -22.36
N CYS A 22 6.45 12.67 -21.46
CA CYS A 22 5.64 12.35 -20.27
C CYS A 22 5.43 13.57 -19.37
N TYR A 23 6.47 14.39 -19.18
CA TYR A 23 6.40 15.60 -18.36
C TYR A 23 5.48 16.66 -18.97
N VAL A 24 5.68 17.01 -20.24
CA VAL A 24 4.84 17.97 -20.98
C VAL A 24 3.40 17.50 -20.99
N TRP A 25 3.19 16.23 -21.33
CA TRP A 25 1.86 15.64 -21.40
C TRP A 25 1.14 15.61 -20.04
N SER A 26 1.84 15.26 -18.96
CA SER A 26 1.32 15.32 -17.59
C SER A 26 0.89 16.75 -17.21
N ASN A 27 1.66 17.77 -17.62
CA ASN A 27 1.30 19.17 -17.38
C ASN A 27 0.09 19.61 -18.22
N ILE A 28 0.02 19.25 -19.50
CA ILE A 28 -1.14 19.52 -20.35
C ILE A 28 -2.39 18.87 -19.76
N GLN A 29 -2.31 17.60 -19.36
CA GLN A 29 -3.42 16.89 -18.74
C GLN A 29 -3.88 17.58 -17.45
N ARG A 30 -2.94 18.05 -16.60
CA ARG A 30 -3.29 18.83 -15.40
C ARG A 30 -4.02 20.13 -15.73
N ILE A 31 -3.62 20.84 -16.79
CA ILE A 31 -4.28 22.08 -17.22
C ILE A 31 -5.68 21.76 -17.74
N ILE A 32 -5.83 20.80 -18.65
CA ILE A 32 -7.11 20.38 -19.22
C ILE A 32 -8.06 19.94 -18.11
N VAL A 33 -7.61 19.09 -17.17
CA VAL A 33 -8.42 18.63 -16.05
C VAL A 33 -8.85 19.78 -15.15
N LYS A 34 -7.96 20.73 -14.82
CA LYS A 34 -8.32 21.91 -14.03
C LYS A 34 -9.37 22.78 -14.73
N THR A 35 -9.20 23.03 -16.02
CA THR A 35 -10.12 23.84 -16.81
C THR A 35 -11.48 23.16 -16.94
N LEU A 36 -11.51 21.87 -17.29
CA LEU A 36 -12.76 21.10 -17.38
C LEU A 36 -13.46 20.99 -16.03
N THR A 37 -12.72 20.77 -14.94
CA THR A 37 -13.31 20.73 -13.59
C THR A 37 -13.98 22.05 -13.22
N ARG A 38 -13.34 23.20 -13.55
CA ARG A 38 -13.94 24.52 -13.35
C ARG A 38 -15.20 24.70 -14.21
N LEU A 39 -15.15 24.34 -15.49
CA LEU A 39 -16.31 24.41 -16.37
C LEU A 39 -17.47 23.54 -15.87
N CYS A 40 -17.19 22.33 -15.38
CA CYS A 40 -18.22 21.46 -14.79
C CYS A 40 -18.77 21.97 -13.46
N SER A 41 -17.96 22.66 -12.66
CA SER A 41 -18.47 23.32 -11.44
C SER A 41 -19.43 24.46 -11.77
N LEU A 42 -19.26 25.11 -12.92
CA LEU A 42 -20.15 26.17 -13.40
C LEU A 42 -21.46 25.63 -13.96
N SER A 43 -21.48 24.41 -14.51
CA SER A 43 -22.68 23.79 -15.06
C SER A 43 -23.61 23.16 -14.00
N GLY A 44 -23.32 23.32 -12.71
CA GLY A 44 -24.12 22.77 -11.62
C GLY A 44 -24.05 21.24 -11.47
N LEU A 45 -23.21 20.57 -12.26
CA LEU A 45 -22.99 19.12 -12.19
C LEU A 45 -22.03 18.76 -11.03
N ASN A 46 -22.54 18.96 -9.81
CA ASN A 46 -21.82 18.74 -8.55
C ASN A 46 -21.90 17.29 -8.04
N GLU A 47 -22.09 16.33 -8.94
CA GLU A 47 -22.01 14.92 -8.58
C GLU A 47 -20.60 14.56 -8.07
N PRO A 48 -20.48 13.75 -7.00
CA PRO A 48 -19.22 13.52 -6.28
C PRO A 48 -18.24 12.62 -7.03
N VAL A 49 -18.71 11.83 -8.01
CA VAL A 49 -17.84 10.95 -8.79
C VAL A 49 -17.49 11.62 -10.11
N LYS A 50 -16.20 11.89 -10.32
CA LYS A 50 -15.68 12.39 -11.60
C LYS A 50 -15.27 11.22 -12.47
N VAL A 51 -15.78 11.18 -13.70
CA VAL A 51 -15.56 10.07 -14.64
C VAL A 51 -14.62 10.53 -15.74
N TYR A 52 -13.60 9.72 -15.99
CA TYR A 52 -12.64 9.93 -17.06
C TYR A 52 -12.60 8.73 -17.98
N ARG A 53 -12.69 8.97 -19.29
CA ARG A 53 -12.49 7.93 -20.31
C ARG A 53 -11.00 7.65 -20.47
N VAL A 54 -10.62 6.37 -20.40
CA VAL A 54 -9.24 5.93 -20.64
C VAL A 54 -8.99 5.94 -22.14
N ILE A 55 -7.99 6.71 -22.58
CA ILE A 55 -7.54 6.80 -23.98
C ILE A 55 -6.31 5.91 -24.21
N TYR A 56 -5.42 5.86 -23.22
CA TYR A 56 -4.21 5.04 -23.31
C TYR A 56 -3.84 4.46 -21.95
N LYS A 57 -3.18 3.28 -21.96
CA LYS A 57 -2.82 2.50 -20.78
C LYS A 57 -1.34 2.17 -20.84
N ARG A 58 -0.60 2.42 -19.75
CA ARG A 58 0.81 2.04 -19.66
C ARG A 58 1.22 1.76 -18.23
N LYS A 59 2.02 0.71 -18.05
CA LYS A 59 2.80 0.47 -16.83
C LYS A 59 4.26 0.42 -17.20
N PHE A 60 5.15 0.75 -16.25
CA PHE A 60 6.57 0.61 -16.48
C PHE A 60 6.96 -0.88 -16.40
N VAL A 61 6.38 -1.59 -15.42
CA VAL A 61 6.43 -3.06 -15.31
C VAL A 61 5.03 -3.60 -14.98
N GLY A 62 4.69 -4.80 -15.47
CA GLY A 62 3.42 -5.45 -15.11
C GLY A 62 3.24 -5.67 -13.60
N LEU A 63 4.33 -5.67 -12.84
CA LEU A 63 4.35 -5.78 -11.38
C LEU A 63 4.13 -4.45 -10.65
N ASP A 64 4.11 -3.33 -11.37
CA ASP A 64 3.89 -2.02 -10.76
C ASP A 64 2.56 -1.95 -10.03
N ILE A 65 2.63 -1.31 -8.89
CA ILE A 65 1.48 -0.99 -8.04
C ILE A 65 0.53 -0.08 -8.82
N ALA A 66 -0.76 -0.32 -8.67
CA ALA A 66 -1.81 0.51 -9.25
C ALA A 66 -1.59 1.99 -8.91
N SER A 67 -1.62 2.80 -9.95
CA SER A 67 -1.49 4.25 -9.88
C SER A 67 -2.41 4.89 -10.92
N PRO A 68 -3.02 6.04 -10.64
CA PRO A 68 -3.76 6.77 -11.68
C PRO A 68 -2.87 7.15 -12.87
N HIS A 69 -1.55 7.25 -12.68
CA HIS A 69 -0.59 7.48 -13.76
C HIS A 69 -0.46 6.30 -14.73
N ASN A 70 -1.09 5.15 -14.45
CA ASN A 70 -1.14 4.06 -15.41
C ASN A 70 -2.08 4.33 -16.59
N PHE A 71 -2.85 5.43 -16.52
CA PHE A 71 -3.86 5.79 -17.50
C PHE A 71 -3.63 7.20 -18.02
N LEU A 72 -3.74 7.34 -19.33
CA LEU A 72 -4.05 8.60 -19.96
C LEU A 72 -5.57 8.69 -20.11
N CYS A 73 -6.13 9.75 -19.57
CA CYS A 73 -7.55 9.91 -19.35
C CYS A 73 -8.05 11.26 -19.89
N LEU A 74 -9.22 11.27 -20.52
CA LEU A 74 -9.99 12.48 -20.85
C LEU A 74 -11.20 12.56 -19.93
N PHE A 75 -11.46 13.75 -19.39
CA PHE A 75 -12.65 13.95 -18.57
C PHE A 75 -13.90 13.72 -19.42
N TRP A 76 -14.84 12.93 -18.89
CA TRP A 76 -16.04 12.48 -19.58
C TRP A 76 -17.32 13.04 -18.96
N GLY A 77 -17.35 13.21 -17.63
CA GLY A 77 -18.52 13.73 -16.93
C GLY A 77 -18.47 13.47 -15.43
N SER A 78 -19.60 13.67 -14.77
CA SER A 78 -19.77 13.31 -13.36
C SER A 78 -20.96 12.34 -13.18
N ARG A 79 -20.97 11.53 -12.13
CA ARG A 79 -22.01 10.53 -11.85
C ARG A 79 -22.31 10.43 -10.35
N SER A 80 -23.49 9.89 -10.05
CA SER A 80 -23.88 9.56 -8.68
C SER A 80 -22.88 8.64 -7.99
N ILE A 81 -22.68 8.85 -6.68
CA ILE A 81 -21.83 8.04 -5.82
C ILE A 81 -22.18 6.55 -5.85
N PHE A 82 -23.46 6.22 -6.06
CA PHE A 82 -23.93 4.84 -6.16
C PHE A 82 -23.42 4.10 -7.40
N THR A 83 -22.89 4.80 -8.40
CA THR A 83 -22.21 4.16 -9.55
C THR A 83 -21.05 3.26 -9.10
N MET A 84 -20.46 3.52 -7.93
CA MET A 84 -19.43 2.65 -7.38
C MET A 84 -19.92 1.24 -7.04
N LEU A 85 -21.24 1.01 -6.90
CA LEU A 85 -21.81 -0.32 -6.67
C LEU A 85 -22.04 -1.12 -7.96
N ASN A 86 -21.83 -0.51 -9.13
CA ASN A 86 -22.00 -1.22 -10.39
C ASN A 86 -21.02 -2.39 -10.47
N SER A 87 -21.48 -3.53 -10.99
CA SER A 87 -20.70 -4.78 -10.92
C SER A 87 -19.40 -4.74 -11.74
N ASN A 88 -19.32 -3.86 -12.75
CA ASN A 88 -18.14 -3.61 -13.57
C ASN A 88 -17.22 -2.48 -13.03
N VAL A 89 -17.55 -1.89 -11.88
CA VAL A 89 -16.77 -0.85 -11.20
C VAL A 89 -16.06 -1.45 -9.99
N THR A 90 -14.74 -1.31 -9.92
CA THR A 90 -13.94 -1.90 -8.83
C THR A 90 -12.90 -0.93 -8.28
N PRO A 91 -12.61 -0.93 -6.96
CA PRO A 91 -11.60 -0.06 -6.37
C PRO A 91 -10.21 -0.41 -6.90
N TYR A 92 -9.49 0.60 -7.37
CA TYR A 92 -8.17 0.45 -7.99
C TYR A 92 -7.04 0.84 -7.03
N CYS A 93 -7.01 2.10 -6.56
CA CYS A 93 -5.96 2.61 -5.68
C CYS A 93 -6.35 3.90 -4.95
N PHE A 94 -5.54 4.30 -3.96
CA PHE A 94 -5.54 5.65 -3.41
C PHE A 94 -4.39 6.48 -3.99
N HIS A 95 -4.64 7.78 -4.21
CA HIS A 95 -3.60 8.71 -4.58
C HIS A 95 -3.97 10.14 -4.14
N GLY A 96 -3.14 10.73 -3.27
CA GLY A 96 -3.46 11.99 -2.58
C GLY A 96 -4.75 11.85 -1.77
N TYR A 97 -5.67 12.81 -1.91
CA TYR A 97 -6.98 12.82 -1.22
C TYR A 97 -8.11 12.17 -2.01
N HIS A 98 -7.79 11.30 -2.97
CA HIS A 98 -8.78 10.68 -3.85
C HIS A 98 -8.67 9.15 -3.85
N VAL A 99 -9.81 8.53 -4.10
CA VAL A 99 -9.98 7.11 -4.33
C VAL A 99 -10.30 6.90 -5.80
N TYR A 100 -9.54 6.00 -6.42
CA TYR A 100 -9.67 5.70 -7.83
C TYR A 100 -10.34 4.34 -8.00
N PHE A 101 -11.32 4.28 -8.88
CA PHE A 101 -12.02 3.08 -9.30
C PHE A 101 -11.85 2.90 -10.80
N VAL A 102 -11.82 1.66 -11.27
CA VAL A 102 -11.85 1.35 -12.70
C VAL A 102 -13.22 0.80 -13.08
N GLU A 103 -13.77 1.32 -14.18
CA GLU A 103 -14.92 0.75 -14.88
C GLU A 103 -14.42 -0.03 -16.09
N THR A 104 -14.88 -1.27 -16.18
CA THR A 104 -14.55 -2.22 -17.25
C THR A 104 -15.76 -2.47 -18.15
N GLU A 105 -15.55 -3.10 -19.30
CA GLU A 105 -16.61 -3.32 -20.29
C GLU A 105 -17.62 -4.38 -19.84
N SER A 106 -17.09 -5.49 -19.34
CA SER A 106 -17.86 -6.54 -18.68
C SER A 106 -17.60 -6.52 -17.18
N GLU A 107 -18.43 -7.24 -16.43
CA GLU A 107 -18.17 -7.48 -15.03
C GLU A 107 -16.82 -8.18 -14.80
N LEU A 108 -16.03 -7.67 -13.85
CA LEU A 108 -14.81 -8.35 -13.41
C LEU A 108 -15.15 -9.43 -12.40
N ASP A 109 -14.66 -10.64 -12.67
CA ASP A 109 -14.56 -11.67 -11.63
C ASP A 109 -13.46 -11.27 -10.64
N LEU A 110 -13.88 -10.86 -9.44
CA LEU A 110 -12.97 -10.50 -8.35
C LEU A 110 -12.15 -11.71 -7.86
N GLY A 111 -12.58 -12.93 -8.18
CA GLY A 111 -11.92 -14.19 -7.84
C GLY A 111 -10.89 -14.68 -8.87
N ASP A 112 -10.69 -13.98 -9.99
CA ASP A 112 -9.77 -14.43 -11.04
C ASP A 112 -8.34 -14.62 -10.52
N LYS A 113 -7.65 -15.64 -11.06
CA LYS A 113 -6.34 -16.13 -10.63
C LYS A 113 -5.19 -15.16 -11.01
N GLN A 114 -5.39 -14.32 -12.02
CA GLN A 114 -4.43 -13.27 -12.39
C GLN A 114 -4.72 -12.04 -11.52
N GLY A 115 -3.79 -11.68 -10.62
CA GLY A 115 -4.00 -10.65 -9.58
C GLY A 115 -4.85 -9.46 -10.03
N LEU A 116 -5.83 -9.08 -9.20
CA LEU A 116 -6.94 -8.18 -9.55
C LEU A 116 -6.46 -6.90 -10.22
N TYR A 117 -5.38 -6.30 -9.71
CA TYR A 117 -4.84 -5.05 -10.21
C TYR A 117 -4.35 -5.13 -11.68
N GLN A 118 -3.86 -6.28 -12.14
CA GLN A 118 -3.43 -6.46 -13.53
C GLN A 118 -4.65 -6.52 -14.45
N THR A 119 -5.67 -7.30 -14.07
CA THR A 119 -6.92 -7.44 -14.82
C THR A 119 -7.65 -6.10 -14.90
N GLN A 120 -7.74 -5.39 -13.77
CA GLN A 120 -8.25 -4.02 -13.68
C GLN A 120 -7.54 -3.08 -14.67
N TRP A 121 -6.21 -3.05 -14.67
CA TRP A 121 -5.44 -2.22 -15.58
C TRP A 121 -5.68 -2.60 -17.05
N LYS A 122 -5.60 -3.89 -17.39
CA LYS A 122 -5.78 -4.40 -18.77
C LYS A 122 -7.16 -4.06 -19.32
N GLN A 123 -8.22 -4.17 -18.51
CA GLN A 123 -9.60 -4.06 -18.96
C GLN A 123 -10.22 -2.67 -18.73
N ALA A 124 -9.54 -1.76 -18.04
CA ALA A 124 -10.08 -0.43 -17.75
C ALA A 124 -10.50 0.34 -19.01
N LYS A 125 -11.74 0.84 -19.00
CA LYS A 125 -12.31 1.74 -20.01
C LYS A 125 -12.54 3.14 -19.45
N LYS A 126 -12.88 3.24 -18.16
CA LYS A 126 -13.02 4.52 -17.46
C LYS A 126 -12.33 4.46 -16.10
N LEU A 127 -11.87 5.61 -15.66
CA LEU A 127 -11.34 5.86 -14.33
C LEU A 127 -12.32 6.78 -13.60
N LEU A 128 -12.84 6.31 -12.47
CA LEU A 128 -13.76 7.05 -11.61
C LEU A 128 -12.96 7.56 -10.43
N VAL A 129 -13.10 8.85 -10.14
CA VAL A 129 -12.34 9.55 -9.10
C VAL A 129 -13.32 10.12 -8.10
N VAL A 130 -13.12 9.77 -6.83
CA VAL A 130 -13.97 10.18 -5.72
C VAL A 130 -13.10 10.80 -4.63
N SER A 131 -13.55 11.88 -4.01
CA SER A 131 -12.84 12.44 -2.86
C SER A 131 -12.84 11.43 -1.70
N MET A 132 -11.79 11.39 -0.89
CA MET A 132 -11.76 10.52 0.29
C MET A 132 -12.94 10.79 1.23
N LYS A 133 -13.34 12.06 1.39
CA LYS A 133 -14.49 12.46 2.21
C LYS A 133 -15.79 11.79 1.72
N ASP A 134 -16.08 11.90 0.42
CA ASP A 134 -17.29 11.32 -0.18
C ASP A 134 -17.24 9.80 -0.16
N TYR A 135 -16.06 9.21 -0.43
CA TYR A 135 -15.84 7.78 -0.32
C TYR A 135 -16.14 7.27 1.09
N PHE A 136 -15.62 7.94 2.13
CA PHE A 136 -15.88 7.56 3.51
C PHE A 136 -17.35 7.64 3.88
N LYS A 137 -18.00 8.77 3.56
CA LYS A 137 -19.43 8.97 3.81
C LYS A 137 -20.25 7.87 3.14
N PHE A 138 -19.91 7.54 1.89
CA PHE A 138 -20.54 6.47 1.14
C PHE A 138 -20.37 5.10 1.81
N VAL A 139 -19.13 4.69 2.10
CA VAL A 139 -18.86 3.36 2.68
C VAL A 139 -19.44 3.22 4.09
N GLN A 140 -19.48 4.30 4.87
CA GLN A 140 -20.15 4.32 6.17
C GLN A 140 -21.64 4.03 6.03
N GLY A 141 -22.31 4.59 5.01
CA GLY A 141 -23.72 4.35 4.71
C GLY A 141 -24.07 2.95 4.19
N LEU A 142 -23.07 2.16 3.76
CA LEU A 142 -23.32 0.76 3.36
C LEU A 142 -23.71 -0.10 4.57
N PRO A 143 -24.58 -1.11 4.39
CA PRO A 143 -24.84 -2.08 5.45
C PRO A 143 -23.55 -2.82 5.83
N GLN A 144 -23.44 -3.25 7.09
CA GLN A 144 -22.35 -4.10 7.51
C GLN A 144 -22.50 -5.48 6.82
N PRO A 145 -21.52 -5.93 6.03
CA PRO A 145 -21.63 -7.21 5.35
C PRO A 145 -21.50 -8.36 6.36
N ASP A 146 -22.36 -9.37 6.24
CA ASP A 146 -22.26 -10.66 6.97
C ASP A 146 -21.23 -11.59 6.30
N VAL A 147 -20.05 -11.05 6.01
CA VAL A 147 -18.94 -11.76 5.38
C VAL A 147 -17.74 -11.62 6.29
N ARG A 148 -17.18 -12.76 6.71
CA ARG A 148 -15.94 -12.78 7.49
C ARG A 148 -14.78 -12.45 6.59
N VAL A 149 -13.87 -11.61 7.04
CA VAL A 149 -12.70 -11.23 6.24
C VAL A 149 -11.43 -11.78 6.86
N VAL A 150 -10.65 -12.48 6.03
CA VAL A 150 -9.29 -12.93 6.36
C VAL A 150 -8.32 -12.17 5.45
N PHE A 151 -7.43 -11.38 6.03
CA PHE A 151 -6.37 -10.69 5.31
C PHE A 151 -5.08 -11.52 5.35
N LEU A 152 -4.73 -12.09 4.20
CA LEU A 152 -3.52 -12.88 3.99
C LEU A 152 -2.37 -11.95 3.58
N THR A 153 -1.33 -11.89 4.41
CA THR A 153 -0.05 -11.22 4.12
C THR A 153 1.04 -12.27 3.97
N SER A 154 2.17 -11.92 3.35
CA SER A 154 3.24 -12.90 3.16
C SER A 154 4.62 -12.29 2.96
N THR A 155 5.66 -13.13 2.97
CA THR A 155 7.00 -12.75 2.49
C THR A 155 7.09 -12.58 0.97
N GLY A 156 6.01 -12.93 0.24
CA GLY A 156 5.95 -13.00 -1.23
C GLY A 156 6.63 -14.25 -1.76
N ARG A 157 6.08 -14.84 -2.83
CA ARG A 157 6.65 -16.02 -3.51
C ARG A 157 6.87 -17.23 -2.59
N CYS A 158 6.02 -17.36 -1.59
CA CYS A 158 6.02 -18.43 -0.59
C CYS A 158 4.81 -19.36 -0.73
N GLY A 159 4.20 -19.44 -1.91
CA GLY A 159 3.05 -20.32 -2.16
C GLY A 159 1.70 -19.71 -1.76
N GLU A 160 1.63 -18.40 -1.53
CA GLU A 160 0.38 -17.69 -1.23
C GLU A 160 -0.67 -17.85 -2.33
N SER A 161 -0.25 -17.89 -3.61
CA SER A 161 -1.14 -18.20 -4.74
C SER A 161 -1.73 -19.60 -4.66
N GLN A 162 -0.92 -20.58 -4.24
CA GLN A 162 -1.35 -21.97 -4.08
C GLN A 162 -2.38 -22.07 -2.95
N LEU A 163 -2.10 -21.44 -1.80
CA LEU A 163 -3.04 -21.39 -0.68
C LEU A 163 -4.36 -20.74 -1.08
N THR A 164 -4.33 -19.59 -1.76
CA THR A 164 -5.57 -18.94 -2.21
C THR A 164 -6.34 -19.78 -3.23
N ALA A 165 -5.65 -20.48 -4.14
CA ALA A 165 -6.30 -21.37 -5.09
C ALA A 165 -6.99 -22.56 -4.40
N LEU A 166 -6.36 -23.11 -3.36
CA LEU A 166 -6.96 -24.16 -2.53
C LEU A 166 -8.20 -23.65 -1.79
N LEU A 167 -8.10 -22.47 -1.17
CA LEU A 167 -9.22 -21.85 -0.47
C LEU A 167 -10.38 -21.48 -1.41
N GLN A 168 -10.10 -21.13 -2.66
CA GLN A 168 -11.12 -20.84 -3.68
C GLN A 168 -11.95 -22.08 -4.09
N ASN A 169 -11.46 -23.29 -3.83
CA ASN A 169 -12.24 -24.51 -4.06
C ASN A 169 -13.35 -24.74 -3.02
N ILE A 170 -13.34 -23.98 -1.92
CA ILE A 170 -14.42 -23.97 -0.94
C ILE A 170 -15.48 -22.99 -1.44
N ARG A 171 -16.70 -23.47 -1.70
CA ARG A 171 -17.82 -22.67 -2.26
C ARG A 171 -18.15 -21.46 -1.39
N SER A 172 -18.06 -21.61 -0.07
CA SER A 172 -18.35 -20.55 0.89
C SER A 172 -17.23 -19.50 1.02
N VAL A 173 -16.11 -19.69 0.34
CA VAL A 173 -14.94 -18.82 0.38
C VAL A 173 -14.71 -18.15 -0.97
N LYS A 174 -14.46 -16.84 -0.95
CA LYS A 174 -13.96 -16.10 -2.12
C LYS A 174 -12.61 -15.52 -1.79
N SER A 175 -11.65 -15.64 -2.70
CA SER A 175 -10.35 -15.02 -2.54
C SER A 175 -10.11 -13.95 -3.59
N ILE A 176 -9.66 -12.77 -3.14
CA ILE A 176 -9.24 -11.66 -4.00
C ILE A 176 -7.72 -11.50 -3.87
N SER A 177 -7.03 -11.56 -4.99
CA SER A 177 -5.57 -11.46 -5.04
C SER A 177 -5.07 -10.06 -5.36
N GLU A 178 -4.22 -9.52 -4.49
CA GLU A 178 -3.49 -8.25 -4.61
C GLU A 178 -4.37 -7.04 -5.01
N PRO A 179 -5.43 -6.72 -4.25
CA PRO A 179 -6.13 -5.45 -4.42
C PRO A 179 -5.22 -4.29 -3.99
N ASP A 180 -4.69 -3.56 -4.96
CA ASP A 180 -3.69 -2.50 -4.73
C ASP A 180 -4.23 -1.28 -3.96
N ILE A 181 -5.55 -1.21 -3.74
CA ILE A 181 -6.15 -0.29 -2.77
C ILE A 181 -5.55 -0.46 -1.37
N PHE A 182 -5.14 -1.67 -0.95
CA PHE A 182 -4.43 -1.88 0.32
C PHE A 182 -2.93 -1.57 0.20
N THR A 183 -2.34 -1.89 -0.94
CA THR A 183 -0.90 -1.70 -1.17
C THR A 183 -0.53 -0.21 -1.19
N THR A 184 -1.35 0.62 -1.85
CA THR A 184 -1.14 2.08 -1.87
C THR A 184 -1.25 2.69 -0.48
N LEU A 185 -2.15 2.20 0.37
CA LEU A 185 -2.22 2.62 1.78
C LEU A 185 -1.06 2.13 2.63
N ALA A 186 -0.34 1.09 2.25
CA ALA A 186 0.79 0.54 3.02
C ALA A 186 2.13 1.20 2.70
N ARG A 187 2.19 2.06 1.68
CA ARG A 187 3.43 2.67 1.21
C ARG A 187 3.73 3.99 1.90
N PRO A 188 4.89 4.13 2.59
CA PRO A 188 5.26 5.40 3.23
C PRO A 188 5.32 6.60 2.28
N SER A 189 5.71 6.39 1.00
CA SER A 189 5.73 7.46 -0.01
C SER A 189 4.36 8.07 -0.26
N ASP A 190 3.33 7.23 -0.22
CA ASP A 190 1.96 7.58 -0.59
C ASP A 190 1.18 8.04 0.65
N GLN A 191 1.67 7.68 1.84
CA GLN A 191 1.15 8.08 3.15
C GLN A 191 1.61 9.47 3.61
N ARG A 192 2.60 10.12 2.96
CA ARG A 192 3.26 11.34 3.50
C ARG A 192 2.32 12.47 3.88
N GLU A 193 1.12 12.50 3.29
CA GLU A 193 0.12 13.52 3.51
C GLU A 193 -1.00 13.09 4.47
N LEU A 194 -1.09 11.80 4.83
CA LEU A 194 -2.20 11.24 5.60
C LEU A 194 -1.77 10.85 7.00
N ARG A 195 -2.60 11.19 7.99
CA ARG A 195 -2.41 10.71 9.36
C ARG A 195 -2.59 9.17 9.46
N PRO A 196 -1.86 8.48 10.36
CA PRO A 196 -2.04 7.04 10.59
C PRO A 196 -3.49 6.63 10.88
N GLN A 197 -4.24 7.47 11.61
CA GLN A 197 -5.66 7.26 11.89
C GLN A 197 -6.48 7.21 10.58
N THR A 198 -6.23 8.15 9.67
CA THR A 198 -6.86 8.21 8.35
C THR A 198 -6.59 6.95 7.54
N ILE A 199 -5.33 6.49 7.53
CA ILE A 199 -4.92 5.26 6.83
C ILE A 199 -5.65 4.03 7.41
N GLY A 200 -5.74 3.92 8.73
CA GLY A 200 -6.47 2.84 9.40
C GLY A 200 -7.96 2.84 9.06
N LEU A 201 -8.60 4.01 9.08
CA LEU A 201 -9.99 4.16 8.64
C LEU A 201 -10.19 3.79 7.16
N LEU A 202 -9.26 4.17 6.28
CA LEU A 202 -9.32 3.85 4.85
C LEU A 202 -9.18 2.33 4.61
N HIS A 203 -8.35 1.64 5.39
CA HIS A 203 -8.29 0.18 5.38
C HIS A 203 -9.62 -0.44 5.79
N ALA A 204 -10.22 0.00 6.90
CA ALA A 204 -11.51 -0.50 7.37
C ALA A 204 -12.63 -0.28 6.34
N ALA A 205 -12.67 0.90 5.72
CA ALA A 205 -13.61 1.22 4.64
C ALA A 205 -13.38 0.31 3.41
N SER A 206 -12.11 0.09 3.02
CA SER A 206 -11.77 -0.77 1.88
C SER A 206 -12.20 -2.22 2.11
N PHE A 207 -12.00 -2.75 3.33
CA PHE A 207 -12.48 -4.09 3.70
C PHE A 207 -14.00 -4.19 3.63
N LYS A 208 -14.72 -3.21 4.17
CA LYS A 208 -16.18 -3.17 4.16
C LYS A 208 -16.73 -3.13 2.73
N LEU A 209 -16.17 -2.27 1.88
CA LEU A 209 -16.59 -2.13 0.49
C LEU A 209 -16.38 -3.41 -0.31
N LEU A 210 -15.20 -4.03 -0.23
CA LEU A 210 -14.93 -5.28 -0.95
C LEU A 210 -15.80 -6.44 -0.46
N SER A 211 -16.07 -6.50 0.85
CA SER A 211 -16.98 -7.48 1.42
C SER A 211 -18.41 -7.31 0.89
N HIS A 212 -18.85 -6.06 0.74
CA HIS A 212 -20.15 -5.76 0.12
C HIS A 212 -20.21 -6.20 -1.35
N PHE A 213 -19.17 -5.92 -2.14
CA PHE A 213 -19.11 -6.36 -3.54
C PHE A 213 -19.16 -7.88 -3.69
N VAL A 214 -18.43 -8.60 -2.85
CA VAL A 214 -18.43 -10.05 -2.88
C VAL A 214 -19.80 -10.61 -2.47
N ALA A 215 -20.41 -10.06 -1.42
CA ALA A 215 -21.73 -10.48 -0.94
C ALA A 215 -22.83 -10.29 -1.98
N GLN A 216 -22.77 -9.22 -2.79
CA GLN A 216 -23.75 -8.96 -3.86
C GLN A 216 -23.64 -9.95 -5.02
N LYS A 217 -22.41 -10.37 -5.36
CA LYS A 217 -22.15 -11.17 -6.57
C LYS A 217 -22.28 -12.67 -6.34
N SER A 218 -22.01 -13.14 -5.12
CA SER A 218 -21.96 -14.57 -4.85
C SER A 218 -22.27 -14.86 -3.38
N PRO A 219 -23.03 -15.92 -3.06
CA PRO A 219 -23.23 -16.36 -1.69
C PRO A 219 -21.90 -16.83 -1.10
N CYS A 220 -21.22 -15.92 -0.41
CA CYS A 220 -19.92 -16.12 0.21
C CYS A 220 -20.03 -15.81 1.70
N ARG A 221 -19.45 -16.66 2.54
CA ARG A 221 -19.41 -16.46 4.00
C ARG A 221 -18.05 -15.96 4.47
N THR A 222 -17.00 -16.22 3.69
CA THR A 222 -15.64 -15.77 4.01
C THR A 222 -14.93 -15.19 2.79
N LEU A 223 -14.48 -13.95 2.93
CA LEU A 223 -13.63 -13.27 1.96
C LEU A 223 -12.16 -13.33 2.41
N VAL A 224 -11.30 -13.95 1.59
CA VAL A 224 -9.85 -14.01 1.78
C VAL A 224 -9.18 -12.98 0.87
N ILE A 225 -8.66 -11.90 1.44
CA ILE A 225 -7.94 -10.88 0.66
C ILE A 225 -6.44 -11.13 0.82
N ARG A 226 -5.77 -11.43 -0.28
CA ARG A 226 -4.32 -11.57 -0.33
C ARG A 226 -3.68 -10.22 -0.63
N GLY A 227 -3.06 -9.60 0.36
CA GLY A 227 -2.26 -8.39 0.18
C GLY A 227 -0.90 -8.70 -0.44
N ARG A 228 -0.27 -7.66 -1.02
CA ARG A 228 1.15 -7.72 -1.37
C ARG A 228 2.01 -7.78 -0.10
N PRO A 229 3.29 -8.19 -0.19
CA PRO A 229 4.15 -8.31 0.99
C PRO A 229 4.29 -7.01 1.82
N VAL A 230 4.29 -5.85 1.16
CA VAL A 230 4.34 -4.53 1.83
C VAL A 230 3.12 -4.26 2.73
N CYS A 231 1.98 -4.92 2.50
CA CYS A 231 0.77 -4.72 3.31
C CYS A 231 0.94 -5.19 4.76
N LEU A 232 1.97 -5.97 5.09
CA LEU A 232 2.29 -6.34 6.46
C LEU A 232 2.56 -5.11 7.35
N ASP A 233 3.14 -4.05 6.78
CA ASP A 233 3.50 -2.84 7.52
C ASP A 233 2.26 -2.11 8.08
N SER A 234 1.11 -2.24 7.40
CA SER A 234 -0.17 -1.66 7.80
C SER A 234 -0.97 -2.49 8.81
N VAL A 235 -0.56 -3.73 9.13
CA VAL A 235 -1.36 -4.61 9.99
C VAL A 235 -1.67 -4.01 11.37
N PRO A 236 -0.78 -3.27 12.07
CA PRO A 236 -1.15 -2.57 13.31
C PRO A 236 -2.36 -1.63 13.15
N LEU A 237 -2.42 -0.88 12.05
CA LEU A 237 -3.52 0.04 11.77
C LEU A 237 -4.78 -0.75 11.38
N MET A 238 -4.66 -1.81 10.59
CA MET A 238 -5.79 -2.68 10.26
C MET A 238 -6.38 -3.31 11.52
N PHE A 239 -5.54 -3.81 12.43
CA PHE A 239 -5.99 -4.40 13.70
C PHE A 239 -6.70 -3.37 14.58
N GLN A 240 -6.19 -2.14 14.66
CA GLN A 240 -6.79 -1.07 15.45
C GLN A 240 -8.15 -0.61 14.91
N TYR A 241 -8.29 -0.45 13.59
CA TYR A 241 -9.47 0.17 12.98
C TYR A 241 -10.47 -0.82 12.36
N ALA A 242 -10.04 -2.06 12.13
CA ALA A 242 -10.83 -3.16 11.59
C ALA A 242 -10.56 -4.46 12.37
N PRO A 243 -10.79 -4.51 13.71
CA PRO A 243 -10.50 -5.68 14.54
C PRO A 243 -11.32 -6.93 14.18
N TRP A 244 -12.39 -6.74 13.39
CA TRP A 244 -13.22 -7.81 12.83
C TRP A 244 -12.55 -8.55 11.65
N VAL A 245 -11.49 -7.98 11.08
CA VAL A 245 -10.66 -8.62 10.05
C VAL A 245 -9.64 -9.52 10.74
N LYS A 246 -9.62 -10.79 10.37
CA LYS A 246 -8.65 -11.76 10.88
C LYS A 246 -7.39 -11.74 10.01
N HIS A 247 -6.23 -11.90 10.60
CA HIS A 247 -4.96 -11.83 9.87
C HIS A 247 -4.29 -13.21 9.80
N LEU A 248 -3.86 -13.58 8.60
CA LEU A 248 -3.03 -14.75 8.32
C LEU A 248 -1.73 -14.29 7.67
N PHE A 249 -0.60 -14.80 8.13
CA PHE A 249 0.70 -14.56 7.55
C PHE A 249 1.27 -15.85 6.97
N MET A 250 1.68 -15.82 5.71
CA MET A 250 2.34 -16.96 5.08
C MET A 250 3.82 -16.63 4.83
N TYR A 251 4.70 -17.57 5.15
CA TYR A 251 6.11 -17.44 4.84
C TYR A 251 6.64 -18.75 4.31
N GLY A 252 7.76 -18.69 3.58
CA GLY A 252 8.48 -19.87 3.13
C GLY A 252 9.94 -19.77 3.51
N GLN A 253 10.67 -20.86 3.29
CA GLN A 253 12.11 -20.86 3.45
C GLN A 253 12.73 -19.72 2.63
N GLY A 254 13.59 -18.93 3.27
CA GLY A 254 14.14 -17.72 2.69
C GLY A 254 14.85 -17.98 1.37
N SER A 255 15.70 -19.00 1.30
CA SER A 255 16.50 -19.32 0.11
C SER A 255 15.64 -19.69 -1.10
N ARG A 256 14.52 -20.41 -0.90
CA ARG A 256 13.54 -20.73 -1.95
C ARG A 256 12.81 -19.48 -2.41
N THR A 257 12.39 -18.65 -1.46
CA THR A 257 11.70 -17.38 -1.74
C THR A 257 12.58 -16.45 -2.56
N VAL A 258 13.84 -16.28 -2.15
CA VAL A 258 14.83 -15.44 -2.84
C VAL A 258 15.05 -15.92 -4.27
N ARG A 259 15.22 -17.23 -4.46
CA ARG A 259 15.38 -17.81 -5.80
C ARG A 259 14.16 -17.59 -6.69
N SER A 260 12.95 -17.77 -6.14
CA SER A 260 11.69 -17.57 -6.87
C SER A 260 11.50 -16.10 -7.27
N LEU A 261 11.85 -15.16 -6.38
CA LEU A 261 11.83 -13.73 -6.67
C LEU A 261 12.88 -13.35 -7.71
N ARG A 262 14.12 -13.85 -7.62
CA ARG A 262 15.17 -13.63 -8.62
C ARG A 262 14.70 -13.98 -10.03
N ALA A 263 14.02 -15.13 -10.21
CA ALA A 263 13.48 -15.53 -11.51
C ALA A 263 12.45 -14.51 -12.05
N VAL A 264 11.64 -13.89 -11.18
CA VAL A 264 10.72 -12.83 -11.57
C VAL A 264 11.47 -11.59 -12.06
N PHE A 265 12.53 -11.18 -11.36
CA PHE A 265 13.37 -10.05 -11.76
C PHE A 265 14.13 -10.34 -13.06
N GLN A 266 14.58 -11.58 -13.27
CA GLN A 266 15.26 -11.98 -14.52
C GLN A 266 14.36 -11.90 -15.74
N ASN A 267 13.06 -12.16 -15.57
CA ASN A 267 12.07 -12.03 -16.63
C ASN A 267 11.54 -10.60 -16.82
N ALA A 268 12.06 -9.62 -16.07
CA ALA A 268 11.67 -8.22 -16.15
C ALA A 268 12.92 -7.33 -16.34
N PRO A 269 13.48 -7.22 -17.55
CA PRO A 269 14.72 -6.49 -17.82
C PRO A 269 14.69 -5.03 -17.34
N SER A 270 13.51 -4.40 -17.38
CA SER A 270 13.31 -3.04 -16.86
C SER A 270 13.55 -2.91 -15.35
N LEU A 271 13.35 -3.98 -14.57
CA LEU A 271 13.68 -4.00 -13.14
C LEU A 271 15.17 -4.25 -12.89
N GLN A 272 15.84 -5.02 -13.76
CA GLN A 272 17.29 -5.26 -13.63
C GLN A 272 18.07 -3.95 -13.73
N ASN A 273 17.70 -3.12 -14.71
CA ASN A 273 18.31 -1.80 -14.93
C ASN A 273 17.96 -0.78 -13.82
N GLN A 274 16.98 -1.09 -12.96
CA GLN A 274 16.58 -0.25 -11.84
C GLN A 274 17.25 -0.61 -10.52
N VAL A 275 18.07 -1.67 -10.46
CA VAL A 275 18.94 -1.92 -9.30
C VAL A 275 20.12 -0.95 -9.37
N ILE A 276 19.80 0.33 -9.22
CA ILE A 276 20.72 1.45 -9.13
C ILE A 276 20.92 1.64 -7.63
N GLU A 277 21.90 0.92 -7.07
CA GLU A 277 22.33 1.00 -5.66
C GLU A 277 21.23 1.39 -4.65
N VAL A 278 20.51 0.41 -4.09
CA VAL A 278 19.53 0.72 -3.05
C VAL A 278 20.25 0.77 -1.71
N THR A 279 20.16 1.89 -1.00
CA THR A 279 20.60 1.96 0.39
C THR A 279 19.45 1.58 1.32
N VAL A 280 19.60 0.54 2.13
CA VAL A 280 18.61 0.14 3.12
C VAL A 280 19.29 -0.01 4.46
N ASN A 281 18.80 0.72 5.46
CA ASN A 281 19.41 0.80 6.80
C ASN A 281 20.92 1.15 6.77
N GLY A 282 21.36 1.90 5.75
CA GLY A 282 22.75 2.31 5.58
C GLY A 282 23.59 1.37 4.71
N ASP A 283 23.12 0.17 4.40
CA ASP A 283 23.84 -0.75 3.52
C ASP A 283 23.54 -0.48 2.06
N ARG A 284 24.59 -0.39 1.26
CA ARG A 284 24.46 -0.37 -0.19
C ARG A 284 24.25 -1.78 -0.70
N VAL A 285 23.13 -2.00 -1.37
CA VAL A 285 22.81 -3.24 -2.04
C VAL A 285 22.91 -3.03 -3.54
N THR A 286 23.86 -3.73 -4.15
CA THR A 286 24.21 -3.59 -5.58
C THR A 286 23.76 -4.78 -6.42
N ASP A 287 23.48 -5.94 -5.80
CA ASP A 287 23.04 -7.13 -6.49
C ASP A 287 21.59 -7.52 -6.15
N ILE A 288 20.98 -8.27 -7.07
CA ILE A 288 19.57 -8.65 -6.96
C ILE A 288 19.31 -9.66 -5.85
N ASP A 289 20.25 -10.57 -5.56
CA ASP A 289 20.06 -11.60 -4.54
C ASP A 289 19.99 -10.96 -3.16
N SER A 290 20.90 -10.02 -2.87
CA SER A 290 20.92 -9.25 -1.64
C SER A 290 19.68 -8.36 -1.49
N LEU A 291 19.21 -7.73 -2.56
CA LEU A 291 17.98 -6.90 -2.54
C LEU A 291 16.75 -7.73 -2.16
N VAL A 292 16.66 -8.92 -2.76
CA VAL A 292 15.56 -9.85 -2.52
C VAL A 292 15.65 -10.48 -1.13
N CYS A 293 16.84 -10.88 -0.69
CA CYS A 293 17.08 -11.40 0.67
C CYS A 293 16.71 -10.38 1.72
N MET A 294 17.13 -9.13 1.55
CA MET A 294 16.80 -8.05 2.44
C MET A 294 15.31 -7.76 2.49
N THR A 295 14.62 -7.84 1.35
CA THR A 295 13.16 -7.72 1.30
C THR A 295 12.49 -8.83 2.13
N TRP A 296 12.92 -10.08 1.96
CA TRP A 296 12.43 -11.22 2.75
C TRP A 296 12.71 -11.03 4.25
N ALA A 297 13.96 -10.73 4.62
CA ALA A 297 14.40 -10.57 6.01
C ALA A 297 13.66 -9.43 6.71
N ARG A 298 13.44 -8.29 6.02
CA ARG A 298 12.66 -7.17 6.54
C ARG A 298 11.23 -7.58 6.87
N ILE A 299 10.57 -8.33 5.99
CA ILE A 299 9.18 -8.77 6.20
C ILE A 299 9.11 -9.80 7.34
N ALA A 300 10.04 -10.76 7.37
CA ALA A 300 10.14 -11.74 8.45
C ALA A 300 10.37 -11.06 9.82
N ALA A 301 11.29 -10.10 9.88
CA ALA A 301 11.58 -9.33 11.09
C ALA A 301 10.37 -8.52 11.53
N ARG A 302 9.68 -7.89 10.58
CA ARG A 302 8.44 -7.15 10.85
C ARG A 302 7.36 -8.06 11.43
N PHE A 303 7.15 -9.25 10.88
CA PHE A 303 6.20 -10.22 11.43
C PHE A 303 6.56 -10.62 12.87
N THR A 304 7.83 -10.94 13.14
CA THR A 304 8.33 -11.25 14.48
C THR A 304 8.09 -10.10 15.46
N GLU A 305 8.33 -8.86 15.03
CA GLU A 305 8.06 -7.65 15.83
C GLU A 305 6.57 -7.53 16.18
N LEU A 306 5.66 -7.74 15.21
CA LEU A 306 4.21 -7.68 15.42
C LEU A 306 3.74 -8.74 16.41
N ARG A 307 4.31 -9.95 16.35
CA ARG A 307 4.05 -11.04 17.32
C ARG A 307 4.54 -10.68 18.73
N ARG A 308 5.74 -10.10 18.85
CA ARG A 308 6.26 -9.61 20.13
C ARG A 308 5.37 -8.52 20.74
N LYS A 309 4.75 -7.69 19.89
CA LYS A 309 3.72 -6.71 20.26
C LYS A 309 2.34 -7.33 20.52
N LYS A 310 2.23 -8.66 20.57
CA LYS A 310 1.00 -9.43 20.82
C LYS A 310 -0.14 -9.14 19.83
N ILE A 311 0.19 -8.72 18.61
CA ILE A 311 -0.83 -8.57 17.56
C ILE A 311 -1.24 -9.97 17.09
N PRO A 312 -2.55 -10.32 17.08
CA PRO A 312 -3.02 -11.67 16.81
C PRO A 312 -2.97 -12.00 15.32
N ILE A 313 -1.76 -12.27 14.83
CA ILE A 313 -1.48 -12.73 13.48
C ILE A 313 -1.02 -14.17 13.59
N TYR A 314 -1.76 -15.09 13.01
CA TYR A 314 -1.32 -16.48 12.91
C TYR A 314 -0.45 -16.66 11.68
N SER A 315 0.49 -17.61 11.72
CA SER A 315 1.35 -17.88 10.56
C SER A 315 1.38 -19.33 10.10
N ILE A 316 1.54 -19.50 8.79
CA ILE A 316 1.70 -20.79 8.15
C ILE A 316 2.97 -20.77 7.32
N ARG A 317 3.76 -21.82 7.51
CA ARG A 317 4.94 -22.05 6.72
C ARG A 317 4.56 -22.84 5.46
N HIS A 318 5.08 -22.40 4.33
CA HIS A 318 4.88 -23.05 3.04
C HIS A 318 5.34 -24.51 3.06
N GLU A 319 6.49 -24.80 3.67
CA GLU A 319 7.02 -26.17 3.74
C GLU A 319 6.08 -27.11 4.50
N ASP A 320 5.48 -26.64 5.60
CA ASP A 320 4.52 -27.43 6.38
C ASP A 320 3.23 -27.64 5.58
N MET A 321 2.78 -26.63 4.85
CA MET A 321 1.64 -26.75 3.93
C MET A 321 1.91 -27.75 2.80
N VAL A 322 3.13 -27.85 2.29
CA VAL A 322 3.47 -28.85 1.25
C VAL A 322 3.60 -30.26 1.86
N ALA A 323 4.19 -30.36 3.04
CA ALA A 323 4.40 -31.62 3.74
C ALA A 323 3.08 -32.26 4.18
N ASP A 324 2.24 -31.51 4.88
CA ASP A 324 0.91 -31.94 5.34
C ASP A 324 -0.13 -30.84 5.09
N PRO A 325 -0.59 -30.71 3.84
CA PRO A 325 -1.57 -29.68 3.49
C PRO A 325 -2.91 -29.92 4.19
N ALA A 326 -3.23 -31.18 4.52
CA ALA A 326 -4.50 -31.52 5.13
C ALA A 326 -4.59 -30.97 6.56
N LEU A 327 -3.54 -31.19 7.34
CA LEU A 327 -3.40 -30.64 8.68
C LEU A 327 -3.37 -29.11 8.65
N CYS A 328 -2.58 -28.50 7.75
CA CYS A 328 -2.50 -27.05 7.64
C CYS A 328 -3.86 -26.41 7.31
N LEU A 329 -4.59 -26.99 6.34
CA LEU A 329 -5.91 -26.48 5.99
C LEU A 329 -6.91 -26.69 7.11
N GLN A 330 -6.96 -27.86 7.75
CA GLN A 330 -7.82 -28.08 8.91
C GLN A 330 -7.59 -27.04 10.00
N SER A 331 -6.35 -26.61 10.15
CA SER A 331 -5.95 -25.61 11.14
C SER A 331 -6.38 -24.20 10.78
N ILE A 332 -6.26 -23.80 9.51
CA ILE A 332 -6.86 -22.56 9.00
C ILE A 332 -8.37 -22.61 9.23
N ILE A 333 -9.01 -23.72 8.88
CA ILE A 333 -10.45 -23.90 8.98
C ILE A 333 -10.92 -23.71 10.41
N ASN A 334 -10.26 -24.34 11.37
CA ASN A 334 -10.58 -24.21 12.78
C ASN A 334 -10.28 -22.80 13.32
N THR A 335 -9.11 -22.26 13.00
CA THR A 335 -8.64 -20.95 13.52
C THR A 335 -9.52 -19.79 13.04
N TYR A 336 -9.98 -19.84 11.79
CA TYR A 336 -10.82 -18.80 11.17
C TYR A 336 -12.28 -19.23 11.03
N GLU A 337 -12.65 -20.35 11.68
CA GLU A 337 -14.00 -20.92 11.73
C GLU A 337 -14.64 -21.10 10.33
N LEU A 338 -13.86 -21.45 9.31
CA LEU A 338 -14.36 -21.58 7.94
C LEU A 338 -15.45 -22.65 7.89
N LYS A 339 -16.63 -22.30 7.35
CA LYS A 339 -17.77 -23.23 7.24
C LYS A 339 -17.61 -24.03 5.95
N ILE A 340 -17.15 -25.26 6.08
CA ILE A 340 -16.89 -26.17 4.96
C ILE A 340 -17.77 -27.39 5.15
N ASP A 341 -18.44 -27.81 4.08
CA ASP A 341 -19.21 -29.05 4.10
C ASP A 341 -18.30 -30.28 3.96
N ALA A 342 -18.82 -31.46 4.34
CA ALA A 342 -18.00 -32.68 4.34
C ALA A 342 -17.50 -33.04 2.92
N SER A 343 -18.30 -32.77 1.89
CA SER A 343 -17.96 -33.04 0.48
C SER A 343 -16.84 -32.13 -0.05
N GLU A 344 -16.88 -30.84 0.28
CA GLU A 344 -15.86 -29.84 -0.05
C GLU A 344 -14.55 -30.21 0.61
N LYS A 345 -14.59 -30.65 1.86
CA LYS A 345 -13.40 -31.09 2.60
C LYS A 345 -12.70 -32.24 1.87
N GLN A 346 -13.44 -33.22 1.35
CA GLN A 346 -12.87 -34.33 0.59
C GLN A 346 -12.29 -33.88 -0.76
N SER A 347 -13.01 -33.04 -1.53
CA SER A 347 -12.54 -32.49 -2.81
C SER A 347 -11.26 -31.67 -2.66
N LEU A 348 -11.19 -30.85 -1.60
CA LEU A 348 -10.05 -30.03 -1.26
C LEU A 348 -8.80 -30.88 -0.99
N PHE A 349 -8.93 -32.02 -0.31
CA PHE A 349 -7.82 -32.94 -0.07
C PHE A 349 -7.35 -33.68 -1.32
N HIS A 350 -8.24 -34.05 -2.24
CA HIS A 350 -7.82 -34.64 -3.52
C HIS A 350 -7.03 -33.65 -4.40
N GLY A 351 -7.43 -32.37 -4.43
CA GLY A 351 -6.70 -31.34 -5.19
C GLY A 351 -5.27 -31.09 -4.69
N LEU A 352 -4.98 -31.40 -3.44
CA LEU A 352 -3.68 -31.19 -2.81
C LEU A 352 -2.60 -32.17 -3.28
N GLU A 353 -2.97 -33.42 -3.56
CA GLU A 353 -2.03 -34.43 -4.04
C GLU A 353 -1.44 -34.07 -5.40
N ALA A 354 -2.27 -33.48 -6.28
CA ALA A 354 -1.84 -33.00 -7.60
C ALA A 354 -0.79 -31.87 -7.49
N ALA A 355 -0.83 -31.06 -6.42
CA ALA A 355 0.04 -29.90 -6.25
C ALA A 355 1.44 -30.23 -5.70
N ARG A 356 1.68 -31.47 -5.24
CA ARG A 356 2.98 -31.89 -4.66
C ARG A 356 4.10 -32.08 -5.71
N SER A 357 3.80 -32.02 -7.01
CA SER A 357 4.72 -32.43 -8.08
C SER A 357 5.73 -31.37 -8.58
N HIS A 358 5.72 -30.14 -8.04
CA HIS A 358 6.64 -29.10 -8.51
C HIS A 358 8.01 -29.15 -7.80
N LYS A 359 8.93 -29.96 -8.36
CA LYS A 359 10.37 -29.84 -8.08
C LYS A 359 10.89 -28.52 -8.66
N GLN A 360 11.37 -27.63 -7.79
CA GLN A 360 12.11 -26.45 -8.22
C GLN A 360 13.57 -26.84 -8.48
N ASN A 361 13.95 -26.95 -9.74
CA ASN A 361 15.37 -26.97 -10.14
C ASN A 361 15.91 -25.54 -9.98
N GLY A 362 16.83 -25.35 -9.05
CA GLY A 362 17.26 -24.03 -8.65
C GLY A 362 18.73 -23.76 -8.87
N MET A 363 19.06 -22.64 -9.53
CA MET A 363 20.41 -22.06 -9.51
C MET A 363 20.89 -21.85 -8.06
N MET A 364 22.16 -22.15 -7.82
CA MET A 364 22.81 -21.83 -6.56
C MET A 364 23.21 -20.34 -6.52
N MET A 365 23.04 -19.71 -5.36
CA MET A 365 23.60 -18.38 -5.07
C MET A 365 25.13 -18.46 -4.97
N SER A 366 25.84 -17.39 -5.32
CA SER A 366 27.28 -17.30 -5.10
C SER A 366 27.61 -17.35 -3.60
N ALA A 367 28.81 -17.82 -3.25
CA ALA A 367 29.24 -17.88 -1.85
C ALA A 367 29.20 -16.49 -1.17
N GLU A 368 29.60 -15.44 -1.89
CA GLU A 368 29.57 -14.06 -1.43
C GLU A 368 28.14 -13.58 -1.12
N SER A 369 27.19 -13.78 -2.05
CA SER A 369 25.79 -13.42 -1.82
C SER A 369 25.21 -14.20 -0.64
N ARG A 370 25.60 -15.47 -0.42
CA ARG A 370 25.16 -16.25 0.74
C ARG A 370 25.65 -15.66 2.06
N LEU A 371 26.92 -15.28 2.16
CA LEU A 371 27.49 -14.64 3.36
C LEU A 371 26.80 -13.31 3.66
N LEU A 372 26.57 -12.49 2.63
CA LEU A 372 25.86 -11.21 2.79
C LEU A 372 24.41 -11.42 3.24
N CYS A 373 23.71 -12.41 2.67
CA CYS A 373 22.35 -12.77 3.08
C CYS A 373 22.27 -13.22 4.55
N GLU A 374 23.23 -14.01 5.01
CA GLU A 374 23.31 -14.41 6.43
C GLU A 374 23.57 -13.22 7.35
N ALA A 375 24.50 -12.34 6.98
CA ALA A 375 24.76 -11.12 7.73
C ALA A 375 23.52 -10.20 7.79
N ILE A 376 22.71 -10.15 6.73
CA ILE A 376 21.42 -9.44 6.73
C ILE A 376 20.44 -10.09 7.72
N CYS A 377 20.28 -11.42 7.68
CA CYS A 377 19.36 -12.14 8.56
C CYS A 377 19.74 -11.98 10.04
N GLN A 378 21.03 -12.12 10.36
CA GLN A 378 21.56 -11.94 11.70
C GLN A 378 21.28 -10.52 12.24
N ARG A 379 21.54 -9.48 11.44
CA ARG A 379 21.28 -8.08 11.86
C ARG A 379 19.81 -7.77 12.06
N MET A 380 18.94 -8.42 11.28
CA MET A 380 17.48 -8.29 11.41
C MET A 380 16.89 -9.17 12.53
N ALA A 381 17.73 -9.95 13.22
CA ALA A 381 17.33 -10.92 14.23
C ALA A 381 16.24 -11.89 13.72
N VAL A 382 16.41 -12.39 12.49
CA VAL A 382 15.55 -13.41 11.88
C VAL A 382 16.35 -14.69 11.63
N PRO A 383 15.68 -15.86 11.55
CA PRO A 383 16.34 -17.10 11.20
C PRO A 383 17.15 -17.02 9.91
N SER A 384 18.19 -17.86 9.82
CA SER A 384 19.01 -18.00 8.62
C SER A 384 18.15 -18.22 7.38
N LEU A 385 18.53 -17.57 6.28
CA LEU A 385 17.88 -17.72 4.98
C LEU A 385 17.95 -19.18 4.48
N PHE A 386 19.01 -19.90 4.85
CA PHE A 386 19.25 -21.30 4.48
C PHE A 386 18.80 -22.29 5.56
N GLY A 387 18.50 -21.81 6.77
CA GLY A 387 17.97 -22.60 7.86
C GLY A 387 16.57 -23.16 7.60
N ASN A 388 16.18 -24.13 8.42
CA ASN A 388 14.83 -24.69 8.45
C ASN A 388 14.06 -24.28 9.71
N GLU A 389 14.57 -23.30 10.45
CA GLU A 389 13.95 -22.79 11.67
C GLU A 389 12.63 -22.04 11.34
N PRO A 390 11.54 -22.33 12.07
CA PRO A 390 10.28 -21.63 11.88
C PRO A 390 10.33 -20.20 12.44
N LEU A 391 9.54 -19.29 11.85
CA LEU A 391 9.28 -17.98 12.46
C LEU A 391 8.38 -18.15 13.70
N PRO A 392 8.49 -17.27 14.71
CA PRO A 392 7.72 -17.39 15.94
C PRO A 392 6.21 -17.31 15.68
N GLY A 393 5.43 -18.15 16.37
CA GLY A 393 3.96 -18.15 16.26
C GLY A 393 3.40 -18.90 15.04
N ALA A 394 4.18 -19.79 14.42
CA ALA A 394 3.67 -20.76 13.47
C ALA A 394 2.57 -21.60 14.10
N ILE A 395 1.46 -21.78 13.38
CA ILE A 395 0.28 -22.53 13.87
C ILE A 395 0.65 -24.01 14.13
N PHE A 396 1.71 -24.57 13.50
CA PHE A 396 2.11 -25.98 13.65
C PHE A 396 3.63 -26.20 13.67
N SER A 397 4.06 -27.16 14.50
CA SER A 397 5.20 -28.06 14.21
C SER A 397 5.35 -29.25 15.18
N THR A 398 4.59 -29.36 16.28
CA THR A 398 4.67 -30.59 17.09
C THR A 398 3.35 -31.33 17.08
N ARG A 399 3.43 -32.64 16.82
CA ARG A 399 2.45 -33.67 17.23
C ARG A 399 2.28 -33.74 18.75
N GLU A 400 2.97 -32.87 19.50
CA GLU A 400 2.69 -32.74 20.90
C GLU A 400 1.30 -32.13 21.00
N PRO A 401 0.34 -32.83 21.65
CA PRO A 401 -0.87 -32.16 22.07
C PRO A 401 -0.43 -30.87 22.77
N ILE A 402 -1.19 -29.80 22.58
CA ILE A 402 -1.11 -28.66 23.49
C ILE A 402 -1.36 -29.27 24.86
N ASN A 403 -0.29 -29.62 25.58
CA ASN A 403 -0.33 -29.92 26.98
C ASN A 403 -0.77 -28.59 27.56
N THR A 404 -2.08 -28.48 27.77
CA THR A 404 -2.66 -27.68 28.83
C THR A 404 -2.01 -28.20 30.11
N ALA A 405 -0.78 -27.76 30.37
CA ALA A 405 -0.11 -27.99 31.61
C ALA A 405 -1.05 -27.46 32.68
N THR A 406 -1.67 -28.41 33.39
CA THR A 406 -2.09 -28.34 34.79
C THR A 406 -2.04 -26.92 35.35
N ALA A 407 -3.06 -26.14 35.01
CA ALA A 407 -3.51 -25.08 35.89
C ALA A 407 -4.08 -25.81 37.12
N ASP A 408 -3.34 -25.67 38.21
CA ASP A 408 -3.67 -26.17 39.54
C ASP A 408 -5.16 -25.97 39.85
N GLU A 409 -5.83 -27.05 40.23
CA GLU A 409 -7.26 -27.11 40.51
C GLU A 409 -7.58 -26.44 41.86
N THR A 410 -7.42 -25.13 41.96
CA THR A 410 -8.23 -24.36 42.90
C THR A 410 -9.45 -23.82 42.16
N LYS A 411 -10.55 -24.54 42.35
CA LYS A 411 -11.90 -24.22 41.87
C LYS A 411 -12.28 -22.77 42.17
N THR A 412 -12.13 -21.91 41.18
CA THR A 412 -12.99 -20.74 41.00
C THR A 412 -13.59 -20.85 39.61
N PRO A 413 -14.93 -20.84 39.46
CA PRO A 413 -15.56 -21.01 38.16
C PRO A 413 -15.12 -19.86 37.27
N ILE A 414 -14.34 -20.16 36.23
CA ILE A 414 -14.14 -19.27 35.09
C ILE A 414 -15.50 -19.19 34.40
N ARG A 415 -16.31 -18.25 34.87
CA ARG A 415 -17.50 -17.76 34.20
C ARG A 415 -17.03 -17.39 32.80
N SER A 416 -17.57 -18.07 31.79
CA SER A 416 -17.49 -17.67 30.39
C SER A 416 -18.16 -16.29 30.25
N THR A 417 -17.47 -15.25 30.67
CA THR A 417 -17.75 -13.91 30.20
C THR A 417 -17.22 -13.86 28.79
N ARG A 418 -18.12 -14.14 27.83
CA ARG A 418 -18.17 -13.36 26.59
C ARG A 418 -18.41 -11.88 26.95
N GLU A 419 -17.49 -11.28 27.71
CA GLU A 419 -17.20 -9.87 27.52
C GLU A 419 -16.34 -9.87 26.26
N VAL A 420 -17.05 -9.84 25.12
CA VAL A 420 -16.53 -9.10 23.99
C VAL A 420 -16.10 -7.78 24.62
N CYS A 421 -14.80 -7.50 24.67
CA CYS A 421 -14.34 -6.12 24.70
C CYS A 421 -14.96 -5.50 23.45
N GLN A 422 -16.22 -5.06 23.54
CA GLN A 422 -16.72 -4.05 22.66
C GLN A 422 -15.77 -2.90 22.97
N PRO A 423 -14.89 -2.49 22.04
CA PRO A 423 -14.24 -1.22 22.23
C PRO A 423 -15.40 -0.26 22.47
N ASP A 424 -15.38 0.40 23.62
CA ASP A 424 -16.35 1.43 23.99
C ASP A 424 -16.33 2.41 22.81
N TYR A 425 -17.30 2.26 21.89
CA TYR A 425 -17.48 3.14 20.75
C TYR A 425 -18.10 4.42 21.30
N LYS A 426 -17.44 5.03 22.30
CA LYS A 426 -17.63 6.43 22.66
C LYS A 426 -17.62 7.17 21.35
N THR A 427 -18.78 7.72 21.02
CA THR A 427 -19.05 8.70 19.97
C THR A 427 -17.76 9.08 19.25
N ARG A 428 -17.42 8.33 18.20
CA ARG A 428 -16.26 8.65 17.35
C ARG A 428 -16.44 10.11 17.00
N GLU A 429 -15.56 10.97 17.51
CA GLU A 429 -15.44 12.34 17.06
C GLU A 429 -15.55 12.28 15.54
N THR A 430 -16.51 13.02 14.99
CA THR A 430 -16.73 13.07 13.55
C THR A 430 -15.39 13.49 12.95
N PHE A 431 -14.70 12.53 12.34
CA PHE A 431 -13.36 12.77 11.84
C PHE A 431 -13.46 13.83 10.75
N ASP A 432 -12.96 15.03 11.05
CA ASP A 432 -13.10 16.16 10.18
C ASP A 432 -11.97 16.17 9.14
N PHE A 433 -12.26 15.59 7.97
CA PHE A 433 -11.37 15.66 6.81
C PHE A 433 -11.10 17.10 6.37
N GLU A 434 -12.00 18.05 6.69
CA GLU A 434 -11.78 19.47 6.39
C GLU A 434 -10.66 20.04 7.25
N GLU A 435 -10.56 19.62 8.52
CA GLU A 435 -9.48 20.06 9.40
C GLU A 435 -8.09 19.63 8.87
N GLU A 436 -7.94 18.37 8.43
CA GLU A 436 -6.67 17.85 7.90
C GLU A 436 -6.28 18.54 6.59
N HIS A 437 -7.26 18.73 5.70
CA HIS A 437 -7.06 19.45 4.45
C HIS A 437 -6.74 20.95 4.68
N ASP A 438 -7.38 21.58 5.65
CA ASP A 438 -7.11 22.96 6.06
C ASP A 438 -5.76 23.09 6.75
N GLU A 439 -5.34 22.12 7.55
CA GLU A 439 -4.00 22.08 8.13
C GLU A 439 -2.93 22.01 7.04
N LEU A 440 -3.12 21.16 6.02
CA LEU A 440 -2.21 21.09 4.89
C LEU A 440 -2.19 22.41 4.10
N ARG A 441 -3.36 23.00 3.79
CA ARG A 441 -3.45 24.32 3.17
C ARG A 441 -2.71 25.40 3.96
N ARG A 442 -2.83 25.39 5.30
CA ARG A 442 -2.10 26.30 6.19
C ARG A 442 -0.59 26.05 6.14
N LYS A 443 -0.13 24.79 6.14
CA LYS A 443 1.29 24.43 6.01
C LYS A 443 1.88 24.88 4.67
N THR A 444 1.20 24.60 3.55
CA THR A 444 1.64 25.04 2.21
C THR A 444 1.74 26.56 2.13
N ARG A 445 0.72 27.29 2.63
CA ARG A 445 0.74 28.76 2.67
C ARG A 445 1.92 29.31 3.48
N ARG A 446 2.22 28.70 4.64
CA ARG A 446 3.39 29.07 5.44
C ARG A 446 4.70 28.84 4.68
N THR A 447 4.88 27.67 4.07
CA THR A 447 6.12 27.36 3.34
C THR A 447 6.33 28.25 2.12
N THR A 448 5.27 28.57 1.37
CA THR A 448 5.36 29.47 0.21
C THR A 448 5.67 30.89 0.64
N ARG A 449 5.06 31.37 1.73
CA ARG A 449 5.36 32.69 2.31
C ARG A 449 6.81 32.78 2.78
N THR A 450 7.31 31.79 3.51
CA THR A 450 8.71 31.76 3.96
C THR A 450 9.67 31.76 2.77
N LYS A 451 9.44 30.91 1.76
CA LYS A 451 10.28 30.86 0.55
C LYS A 451 10.27 32.19 -0.22
N PHE A 452 9.10 32.80 -0.40
CA PHE A 452 8.99 34.09 -1.09
C PHE A 452 9.66 35.20 -0.28
N GLN A 453 9.51 35.20 1.04
CA GLN A 453 10.17 36.15 1.93
C GLN A 453 11.69 36.01 1.86
N THR A 454 12.23 34.79 1.94
CA THR A 454 13.66 34.54 1.76
C THR A 454 14.15 34.98 0.38
N TYR A 455 13.37 34.73 -0.68
CA TYR A 455 13.72 35.18 -2.03
C TYR A 455 13.78 36.71 -2.11
N CYS A 456 12.77 37.43 -1.61
CA CYS A 456 12.77 38.89 -1.59
C CYS A 456 13.87 39.47 -0.69
N GLU A 457 14.16 38.87 0.47
CA GLU A 457 15.09 39.45 1.44
C GLU A 457 16.56 39.12 1.14
N VAL A 458 16.83 37.94 0.56
CA VAL A 458 18.19 37.45 0.37
C VAL A 458 18.63 37.47 -1.09
N ILE A 459 17.72 37.17 -2.02
CA ILE A 459 18.08 36.93 -3.43
C ILE A 459 17.77 38.15 -4.31
N ASN A 460 16.63 38.81 -4.09
CA ASN A 460 16.21 39.95 -4.92
C ASN A 460 15.53 41.05 -4.09
N PRO A 461 16.32 41.90 -3.40
CA PRO A 461 15.82 42.96 -2.51
C PRO A 461 15.00 44.05 -3.20
N SER A 462 15.20 44.24 -4.51
CA SER A 462 14.47 45.24 -5.29
C SER A 462 13.07 44.77 -5.71
N LEU A 463 12.73 43.49 -5.46
CA LEU A 463 11.41 42.96 -5.77
C LEU A 463 10.36 43.50 -4.79
N THR A 464 9.42 44.30 -5.27
CA THR A 464 8.31 44.84 -4.48
C THR A 464 7.50 43.70 -3.85
N LYS A 465 7.48 43.63 -2.51
CA LYS A 465 6.72 42.61 -1.78
C LYS A 465 5.22 42.74 -2.15
N HIS A 466 4.64 41.66 -2.68
CA HIS A 466 3.22 41.64 -3.01
C HIS A 466 2.36 41.88 -1.74
N PRO A 467 1.29 42.70 -1.77
CA PRO A 467 0.52 43.11 -0.57
C PRO A 467 0.02 41.95 0.31
N MET A 468 -0.28 40.80 -0.30
CA MET A 468 -0.62 39.54 0.39
C MET A 468 0.42 39.12 1.46
N TYR A 469 1.69 39.54 1.30
CA TYR A 469 2.80 39.22 2.20
C TYR A 469 3.16 40.36 3.17
N CYS A 470 2.68 41.58 2.91
CA CYS A 470 2.94 42.79 3.71
C CYS A 470 1.98 42.95 4.91
N ASN A 471 0.94 42.13 5.00
CA ASN A 471 -0.06 42.27 6.06
C ASN A 471 0.50 41.77 7.42
N HIS A 472 0.93 42.71 8.26
CA HIS A 472 1.48 42.49 9.60
C HIS A 472 0.43 42.04 10.63
N ASP A 473 -0.86 42.32 10.43
CA ASP A 473 -1.94 41.91 11.36
C ASP A 473 -2.07 40.39 11.51
N VAL A 474 -1.68 39.65 10.47
CA VAL A 474 -1.66 38.18 10.50
C VAL A 474 -0.49 37.67 11.34
N LEU A 475 0.62 38.40 11.44
CA LEU A 475 1.75 38.05 12.32
C LEU A 475 1.39 38.31 13.78
N GLU A 476 0.73 39.43 14.10
CA GLU A 476 0.31 39.78 15.46
C GLU A 476 -0.74 38.79 15.99
N ARG A 477 -1.80 38.52 15.22
CA ARG A 477 -2.86 37.57 15.61
C ARG A 477 -2.34 36.13 15.74
N ASN A 478 -1.46 35.70 14.84
CA ASN A 478 -0.84 34.37 14.97
C ASN A 478 0.16 34.32 16.11
N ARG A 479 0.93 35.38 16.39
CA ARG A 479 1.84 35.44 17.53
C ARG A 479 1.05 35.35 18.84
N ILE A 480 -0.03 36.12 18.99
CA ILE A 480 -0.93 36.06 20.15
C ILE A 480 -1.56 34.65 20.30
N ALA A 481 -2.05 34.05 19.21
CA ALA A 481 -2.63 32.71 19.24
C ALA A 481 -1.60 31.61 19.56
N THR A 482 -0.36 31.74 19.06
CA THR A 482 0.71 30.75 19.29
C THR A 482 1.28 30.88 20.70
N THR A 483 1.38 32.10 21.25
CA THR A 483 1.80 32.32 22.65
C THR A 483 0.74 31.80 23.63
N ARG A 484 -0.55 32.00 23.36
CA ARG A 484 -1.65 31.44 24.18
C ARG A 484 -1.68 29.90 24.12
N ARG A 485 -1.46 29.29 22.95
CA ARG A 485 -1.34 27.83 22.81
C ARG A 485 -0.09 27.27 23.49
N LYS A 486 1.04 27.97 23.44
CA LYS A 486 2.27 27.58 24.15
C LYS A 486 2.13 27.72 25.66
N GLN A 487 1.43 28.73 26.18
CA GLN A 487 1.17 28.86 27.61
C GLN A 487 0.21 27.79 28.14
N HIS A 488 -0.77 27.35 27.34
CA HIS A 488 -1.59 26.18 27.67
C HIS A 488 -0.78 24.88 27.60
N ALA A 489 -0.01 24.66 26.53
CA ALA A 489 0.83 23.47 26.39
C ALA A 489 1.97 23.39 27.42
N LEU A 490 2.53 24.52 27.89
CA LEU A 490 3.52 24.53 28.98
C LEU A 490 2.91 24.25 30.35
N LYS A 491 1.62 24.57 30.57
CA LYS A 491 0.90 24.16 31.79
C LYS A 491 0.61 22.65 31.79
N ASP A 492 0.47 22.04 30.61
CA ASP A 492 0.22 20.60 30.48
C ASP A 492 1.51 19.77 30.39
N CYS A 493 2.65 20.37 30.02
CA CYS A 493 3.93 19.67 29.84
C CYS A 493 4.89 19.69 31.05
N THR A 494 4.54 20.32 32.17
CA THR A 494 5.36 20.26 33.41
C THR A 494 5.31 18.92 34.15
N LEU A 495 4.68 17.88 33.57
CA LEU A 495 4.61 16.55 34.17
C LEU A 495 5.46 15.46 33.48
N ASN A 496 6.26 15.73 32.44
CA ASN A 496 7.06 14.67 31.80
C ASN A 496 8.24 15.17 30.96
N ALA A 497 9.25 15.81 31.59
CA ALA A 497 10.37 16.43 30.86
C ALA A 497 11.77 15.93 31.28
N GLU A 498 11.96 14.60 31.45
CA GLU A 498 13.30 14.02 31.62
C GLU A 498 13.73 12.97 30.58
N ALA A 499 12.92 12.61 29.58
CA ALA A 499 13.23 11.47 28.70
C ALA A 499 13.65 11.77 27.25
N ILE A 500 13.81 13.03 26.81
CA ILE A 500 14.07 13.33 25.38
C ILE A 500 15.19 14.36 25.22
N ARG A 501 16.43 13.93 25.48
CA ARG A 501 17.65 14.64 25.04
C ARG A 501 18.70 13.66 24.51
N SER A 502 18.42 12.99 23.38
CA SER A 502 19.49 12.43 22.52
C SER A 502 18.97 11.91 21.17
N SER A 503 18.82 12.80 20.18
CA SER A 503 19.10 12.46 18.77
C SER A 503 18.94 13.71 17.89
N ARG A 504 20.06 14.30 17.45
CA ARG A 504 20.09 15.27 16.35
C ARG A 504 20.47 14.51 15.06
N CYS A 505 19.74 14.77 13.97
CA CYS A 505 20.15 14.44 12.60
C CYS A 505 20.47 15.76 11.86
N PRO A 506 21.45 15.79 10.94
CA PRO A 506 21.87 17.01 10.25
C PRO A 506 21.09 17.27 8.95
N ASP A 507 21.10 18.54 8.56
CA ASP A 507 20.37 19.17 7.46
C ASP A 507 20.79 18.70 6.04
N PHE A 508 19.81 18.70 5.12
CA PHE A 508 20.01 18.57 3.67
C PHE A 508 19.66 19.89 2.97
N THR A 509 20.57 20.43 2.16
CA THR A 509 20.31 21.51 1.19
C THR A 509 20.44 20.98 -0.25
N LEU A 510 19.58 21.45 -1.16
CA LEU A 510 19.57 21.12 -2.60
C LEU A 510 19.98 22.36 -3.43
N PRO A 511 20.75 22.22 -4.53
CA PRO A 511 21.07 23.32 -5.43
C PRO A 511 20.06 23.50 -6.58
N ASN A 512 19.85 24.77 -6.98
CA ASN A 512 18.99 25.21 -8.09
C ASN A 512 19.61 24.90 -9.47
N PHE A 513 18.80 24.38 -10.40
CA PHE A 513 19.29 23.69 -11.61
C PHE A 513 18.93 24.34 -12.97
N PHE A 514 18.39 25.56 -13.04
CA PHE A 514 17.97 26.15 -14.33
C PHE A 514 18.39 27.62 -14.46
N ALA A 515 19.59 27.88 -14.97
CA ALA A 515 20.03 29.25 -15.26
C ALA A 515 20.74 29.47 -16.60
N THR A 516 21.04 28.46 -17.43
CA THR A 516 22.04 28.68 -18.50
C THR A 516 21.80 27.93 -19.81
N ASN A 517 20.66 28.07 -20.49
CA ASN A 517 20.58 27.81 -21.95
C ASN A 517 19.43 28.60 -22.60
N PRO A 518 19.61 29.15 -23.82
CA PRO A 518 18.60 29.97 -24.47
C PRO A 518 17.44 29.14 -25.03
N PRO A 519 16.18 29.64 -24.94
CA PRO A 519 14.95 28.91 -25.26
C PRO A 519 14.71 28.63 -26.76
N ASP A 520 15.47 29.24 -27.67
CA ASP A 520 15.10 29.29 -29.09
C ASP A 520 15.40 27.99 -29.87
N LEU A 521 16.49 27.29 -29.56
CA LEU A 521 16.85 26.05 -30.24
C LEU A 521 15.91 24.89 -29.86
N MET A 522 15.54 24.82 -28.58
CA MET A 522 14.61 23.81 -28.08
C MET A 522 13.20 24.00 -28.64
N THR A 523 12.76 25.24 -28.82
CA THR A 523 11.42 25.54 -29.35
C THR A 523 11.32 25.17 -30.83
N ALA A 524 12.36 25.43 -31.64
CA ALA A 524 12.39 25.07 -33.05
C ALA A 524 12.39 23.55 -33.30
N THR A 525 13.16 22.78 -32.52
CA THR A 525 13.17 21.30 -32.61
C THR A 525 11.83 20.71 -32.15
N CYS A 526 11.20 21.29 -31.12
CA CYS A 526 9.88 20.85 -30.65
C CYS A 526 8.77 21.12 -31.67
N TYR A 527 8.82 22.25 -32.39
CA TYR A 527 7.82 22.60 -33.42
C TYR A 527 7.86 21.63 -34.61
N LEU A 528 9.06 21.25 -35.06
CA LEU A 528 9.22 20.29 -36.17
C LEU A 528 8.72 18.89 -35.79
N LEU A 529 8.99 18.43 -34.56
CA LEU A 529 8.56 17.11 -34.10
C LEU A 529 7.06 17.00 -33.79
N ILE A 530 6.41 18.10 -33.37
CA ILE A 530 4.94 18.13 -33.20
C ILE A 530 4.23 18.13 -34.55
N LYS A 531 4.80 18.78 -35.56
CA LYS A 531 4.26 18.84 -36.91
C LYS A 531 4.25 17.47 -37.60
N ASP A 532 5.20 16.60 -37.30
CA ASP A 532 5.27 15.24 -37.87
C ASP A 532 4.42 14.21 -37.09
N PHE A 533 3.90 14.59 -35.91
CA PHE A 533 3.10 13.71 -35.05
C PHE A 533 1.57 13.96 -35.14
N ILE A 534 1.15 15.09 -35.72
CA ILE A 534 -0.24 15.40 -36.08
C ILE A 534 -0.43 15.01 -37.54
#